data_AF-A0A3M3WKG1-F1
#
_entry.id   AF-A0A3M3WKG1-F1
#
_cell.length_a   1.000
_cell.length_b   1.000
_cell.length_c   1.000
_cell.angle_alpha   90.00
_cell.angle_beta   90.00
_cell.angle_gamma   90.00
#
_symmetry.space_group_name_H-M   'P 1'
#
loop_
_entity.id
_entity.type
_entity.pdbx_description
1 polymer ?
#
loop_
_entity_poly.entity_id
_entity_poly.type
_entity_poly.pdbx_seq_one_letter_code
_entity_poly.pdbx_strand_id
1 'polypeptide(L)'
;MTTSLQPAYALVPGANLEAYVHTVNSIPLLTPEQERELAESLYYEQDLDAARQMVLAHLRFVVHIARSYSGYGLAQADLIQEGNVGLMKAVKRFNPEMGVRLVSFAVHWIKAEIHEFILRNWRIVKVATTKAQRKLFFNLRSQKKRLAWLNNDEVHRVAESLGVEPREVREMESRLTGHDMAFDPAAEADDDSAFQSPANYLEDHRYDPARQLEDSDWTDNSTANLHQAL
;
A
#
# COMPACT_ATOMS: atom_id res chain seq x y z
N MET A 1 -7.78 22.88 34.21
CA MET A 1 -7.56 22.28 32.88
C MET A 1 -8.61 22.85 31.95
N THR A 2 -8.20 23.57 30.90
CA THR A 2 -9.11 24.25 29.99
C THR A 2 -9.89 23.24 29.16
N THR A 3 -11.19 23.15 29.41
CA THR A 3 -12.20 22.41 28.62
C THR A 3 -12.51 23.16 27.32
N SER A 4 -11.48 23.65 26.62
CA SER A 4 -11.65 24.22 25.29
C SER A 4 -11.71 23.07 24.29
N LEU A 5 -12.81 23.00 23.52
CA LEU A 5 -12.92 22.16 22.33
C LEU A 5 -11.70 22.43 21.44
N GLN A 6 -10.68 21.58 21.51
CA GLN A 6 -9.60 21.67 20.53
C GLN A 6 -10.24 21.45 19.16
N PRO A 7 -10.02 22.35 18.20
CA PRO A 7 -10.69 22.27 16.91
C PRO A 7 -10.37 20.92 16.29
N ALA A 8 -11.39 20.14 15.95
CA ALA A 8 -11.28 18.80 15.38
C ALA A 8 -10.34 18.74 14.15
N TYR A 9 -10.13 19.88 13.48
CA TYR A 9 -9.18 20.06 12.39
C TYR A 9 -7.71 19.77 12.76
N ALA A 10 -7.30 19.97 14.01
CA ALA A 10 -5.92 19.71 14.46
C ALA A 10 -5.61 18.20 14.57
N LEU A 11 -6.64 17.34 14.56
CA LEU A 11 -6.51 15.90 14.71
C LEU A 11 -6.63 15.13 13.38
N VAL A 12 -6.71 15.83 12.25
CA VAL A 12 -6.78 15.20 10.92
C VAL A 12 -5.46 15.39 10.18
N PRO A 13 -4.69 14.32 9.91
CA PRO A 13 -3.40 14.42 9.22
C PRO A 13 -3.46 15.01 7.81
N GLY A 14 -4.58 14.82 7.11
CA GLY A 14 -4.75 15.24 5.71
C GLY A 14 -4.90 16.75 5.50
N ALA A 15 -5.29 17.52 6.53
CA ALA A 15 -5.46 18.97 6.42
C ALA A 15 -4.13 19.72 6.65
N ASN A 16 -3.42 19.34 7.71
CA ASN A 16 -2.09 19.86 8.00
C ASN A 16 -1.31 18.82 8.82
N LEU A 17 -0.38 18.15 8.16
CA LEU A 17 0.40 17.07 8.76
C LEU A 17 1.28 17.58 9.92
N GLU A 18 1.87 18.77 9.80
CA GLU A 18 2.75 19.33 10.85
C GLU A 18 1.95 19.67 12.10
N ALA A 19 0.80 20.32 11.94
CA ALA A 19 -0.10 20.64 13.05
C ALA A 19 -0.62 19.38 13.73
N TYR A 20 -0.95 18.33 12.96
CA TYR A 20 -1.32 17.03 13.49
C TYR A 20 -0.21 16.42 14.34
N VAL A 21 1.01 16.35 13.79
CA VAL A 21 2.18 15.79 14.48
C VAL A 21 2.48 16.56 15.77
N HIS A 22 2.37 17.90 15.75
CA HIS A 22 2.53 18.72 16.94
C HIS A 22 1.47 18.40 18.00
N THR A 23 0.20 18.31 17.58
CA THR A 23 -0.93 18.01 18.46
C THR A 23 -0.77 16.65 19.13
N VAL A 24 -0.50 15.58 18.38
CA VAL A 24 -0.36 14.24 18.96
C VAL A 24 0.86 14.09 19.87
N ASN A 25 1.92 14.87 19.65
CA ASN A 25 3.08 14.91 20.54
C ASN A 25 2.79 15.64 21.86
N SER A 26 1.81 16.54 21.89
CA SER A 26 1.39 17.26 23.10
C SER A 26 0.52 16.41 24.04
N ILE A 27 -0.13 15.36 23.54
CA ILE A 27 -1.01 14.47 24.33
C ILE A 27 -0.17 13.71 25.36
N PRO A 28 -0.45 13.79 26.67
CA PRO A 28 0.33 13.09 27.70
C PRO A 28 0.42 11.58 27.48
N LEU A 29 1.56 10.99 27.86
CA LEU A 29 1.74 9.54 27.88
C LEU A 29 1.05 8.94 29.10
N LEU A 30 0.48 7.75 28.94
CA LEU A 30 -0.09 6.99 30.05
C LEU A 30 1.03 6.29 30.83
N THR A 31 0.93 6.33 32.15
CA THR A 31 1.74 5.44 33.00
C THR A 31 1.26 3.99 32.84
N PRO A 32 2.07 2.98 33.20
CA PRO A 32 1.64 1.58 33.17
C PRO A 32 0.36 1.33 33.97
N GLU A 33 0.18 2.02 35.09
CA GLU A 33 -0.98 1.90 35.97
C GLU A 33 -2.24 2.47 35.29
N GLN A 34 -2.13 3.69 34.74
CA GLN A 34 -3.23 4.32 34.00
C GLN A 34 -3.63 3.52 32.75
N GLU A 35 -2.64 2.99 32.02
CA GLU A 35 -2.90 2.14 30.86
C GLU A 35 -3.67 0.87 31.26
N ARG A 36 -3.34 0.29 32.41
CA ARG A 36 -4.02 -0.89 32.93
C ARG A 36 -5.44 -0.58 33.41
N GLU A 37 -5.65 0.51 34.15
CA GLU A 37 -6.99 0.94 34.58
C GLU A 37 -7.91 1.19 33.38
N LEU A 38 -7.43 1.91 32.36
CA LEU A 38 -8.20 2.15 31.15
C LEU A 38 -8.47 0.86 30.37
N ALA A 39 -7.49 -0.05 30.31
CA ALA A 39 -7.67 -1.34 29.65
C ALA A 39 -8.66 -2.25 30.38
N GLU A 40 -8.65 -2.28 31.71
CA GLU A 40 -9.60 -3.03 32.54
C GLU A 40 -11.02 -2.48 32.37
N SER A 41 -11.19 -1.16 32.43
CA SER A 41 -12.50 -0.51 32.20
C SER A 41 -13.03 -0.79 30.78
N LEU A 42 -12.18 -0.70 29.75
CA LEU A 42 -12.57 -1.07 28.39
C LEU A 42 -12.94 -2.57 28.29
N TYR A 43 -12.18 -3.45 28.91
CA TYR A 43 -12.35 -4.90 28.76
C TYR A 43 -13.57 -5.44 29.50
N TYR A 44 -13.79 -5.01 30.75
CA TYR A 44 -14.89 -5.52 31.59
C TYR A 44 -16.18 -4.70 31.46
N GLU A 45 -16.06 -3.38 31.28
CA GLU A 45 -17.22 -2.45 31.30
C GLU A 45 -17.58 -1.93 29.90
N GLN A 46 -16.75 -2.21 28.88
CA GLN A 46 -16.91 -1.71 27.51
C GLN A 46 -16.91 -0.17 27.42
N ASP A 47 -16.16 0.50 28.31
CA ASP A 47 -16.07 1.96 28.32
C ASP A 47 -15.39 2.51 27.05
N LEU A 48 -16.17 3.21 26.23
CA LEU A 48 -15.69 3.85 25.00
C LEU A 48 -14.81 5.06 25.26
N ASP A 49 -14.98 5.76 26.39
CA ASP A 49 -14.11 6.87 26.76
C ASP A 49 -12.72 6.37 27.15
N ALA A 50 -12.64 5.21 27.82
CA ALA A 50 -11.37 4.53 28.07
C ALA A 50 -10.66 4.17 26.77
N ALA A 51 -11.37 3.56 25.80
CA ALA A 51 -10.81 3.28 24.48
C ALA A 51 -10.28 4.55 23.78
N ARG A 52 -11.04 5.65 23.83
CA ARG A 52 -10.63 6.93 23.24
C ARG A 52 -9.33 7.43 23.86
N GLN A 53 -9.22 7.41 25.19
CA GLN A 53 -8.00 7.85 25.89
C GLN A 53 -6.80 6.98 25.54
N MET A 54 -6.98 5.66 25.51
CA MET A 54 -5.93 4.71 25.09
C MET A 54 -5.46 4.98 23.67
N VAL A 55 -6.36 5.22 22.72
CA VAL A 55 -6.01 5.55 21.33
C VAL A 55 -5.24 6.88 21.26
N LEU A 56 -5.76 7.94 21.86
CA LEU A 56 -5.16 9.28 21.83
C LEU A 56 -3.73 9.30 22.36
N ALA A 57 -3.48 8.63 23.49
CA ALA A 57 -2.16 8.55 24.10
C ALA A 57 -1.10 7.87 23.21
N HIS A 58 -1.54 7.03 22.28
CA HIS A 58 -0.66 6.22 21.42
C HIS A 58 -0.54 6.73 19.97
N LEU A 59 -1.23 7.81 19.59
CA LEU A 59 -1.15 8.36 18.23
C LEU A 59 0.28 8.74 17.83
N ARG A 60 1.08 9.28 18.75
CA ARG A 60 2.50 9.58 18.48
C ARG A 60 3.33 8.35 18.07
N PHE A 61 2.97 7.17 18.58
CA PHE A 61 3.63 5.91 18.24
C PHE A 61 3.27 5.46 16.82
N VAL A 62 2.01 5.68 16.41
CA VAL A 62 1.59 5.44 15.02
C VAL A 62 2.37 6.33 14.05
N VAL A 63 2.53 7.62 14.36
CA VAL A 63 3.36 8.54 13.56
C VAL A 63 4.80 8.04 13.42
N HIS A 64 5.39 7.56 14.52
CA HIS A 64 6.74 6.98 14.50
C HIS A 64 6.83 5.77 13.57
N ILE A 65 5.85 4.85 13.63
CA ILE A 65 5.82 3.68 12.74
C ILE A 65 5.64 4.11 11.28
N ALA A 66 4.67 4.96 10.98
CA ALA A 66 4.35 5.40 9.63
C ALA A 66 5.53 6.07 8.91
N ARG A 67 6.39 6.80 9.63
CA ARG A 67 7.63 7.40 9.10
C ARG A 67 8.58 6.38 8.46
N SER A 68 8.61 5.14 8.95
CA SER A 68 9.45 4.09 8.37
C SER A 68 9.00 3.64 6.97
N TYR A 69 7.79 4.05 6.54
CA TYR A 69 7.18 3.68 5.26
C TYR A 69 7.16 4.82 4.23
N SER A 70 7.77 5.97 4.51
CA SER A 70 7.79 7.11 3.57
C SER A 70 8.49 6.79 2.23
N GLY A 71 9.34 5.75 2.18
CA GLY A 71 10.07 5.35 0.98
C GLY A 71 9.22 4.71 -0.14
N TYR A 72 7.92 4.51 0.08
CA TYR A 72 6.99 3.95 -0.90
C TYR A 72 6.34 4.99 -1.83
N GLY A 73 6.54 6.28 -1.57
CA GLY A 73 5.98 7.37 -2.41
C GLY A 73 4.50 7.68 -2.16
N LEU A 74 3.91 7.13 -1.10
CA LEU A 74 2.54 7.41 -0.67
C LEU A 74 2.49 8.59 0.30
N ALA A 75 1.36 9.29 0.35
CA ALA A 75 1.17 10.41 1.26
C ALA A 75 1.29 9.94 2.72
N GLN A 76 2.15 10.61 3.49
CA GLN A 76 2.40 10.22 4.88
C GLN A 76 1.15 10.34 5.76
N ALA A 77 0.27 11.30 5.47
CA ALA A 77 -1.01 11.47 6.14
C ALA A 77 -1.87 10.20 6.04
N ASP A 78 -1.92 9.57 4.87
CA ASP A 78 -2.71 8.36 4.65
C ASP A 78 -2.12 7.17 5.40
N LEU A 79 -0.80 7.01 5.39
CA LEU A 79 -0.11 5.97 6.16
C LEU A 79 -0.39 6.10 7.67
N ILE A 80 -0.41 7.33 8.19
CA ILE A 80 -0.76 7.59 9.58
C ILE A 80 -2.22 7.21 9.86
N GLN A 81 -3.14 7.58 8.96
CA GLN A 81 -4.56 7.27 9.12
C GLN A 81 -4.83 5.76 9.14
N GLU A 82 -4.22 5.01 8.23
CA GLU A 82 -4.33 3.55 8.21
C GLU A 82 -3.68 2.91 9.45
N GLY A 83 -2.56 3.46 9.89
CA GLY A 83 -1.95 3.08 11.17
C GLY A 83 -2.88 3.35 12.37
N ASN A 84 -3.62 4.47 12.36
CA ASN A 84 -4.58 4.81 13.42
C ASN A 84 -5.76 3.82 13.41
N VAL A 85 -6.24 3.40 12.24
CA VAL A 85 -7.23 2.32 12.10
C VAL A 85 -6.68 1.01 12.69
N GLY A 86 -5.41 0.69 12.44
CA GLY A 86 -4.75 -0.46 13.05
C GLY A 86 -4.66 -0.38 14.57
N LEU A 87 -4.32 0.79 15.11
CA LEU A 87 -4.33 1.04 16.56
C LEU A 87 -5.73 0.85 17.16
N MET A 88 -6.78 1.38 16.53
CA MET A 88 -8.17 1.21 16.99
C MET A 88 -8.57 -0.28 17.01
N LYS A 89 -8.20 -1.04 15.97
CA LYS A 89 -8.42 -2.50 15.92
C LYS A 89 -7.68 -3.23 17.03
N ALA A 90 -6.45 -2.80 17.36
CA ALA A 90 -5.68 -3.35 18.47
C ALA A 90 -6.32 -3.06 19.83
N VAL A 91 -6.68 -1.80 20.10
CA VAL A 91 -7.31 -1.39 21.36
C VAL A 91 -8.60 -2.18 21.61
N LYS A 92 -9.43 -2.37 20.58
CA LYS A 92 -10.66 -3.18 20.68
C LYS A 92 -10.43 -4.64 21.08
N ARG A 93 -9.25 -5.20 20.80
CA ARG A 93 -8.91 -6.62 21.03
C ARG A 93 -7.89 -6.82 22.14
N PHE A 94 -7.48 -5.75 22.81
CA PHE A 94 -6.46 -5.80 23.84
C PHE A 94 -7.01 -6.46 25.10
N ASN A 95 -6.26 -7.41 25.66
CA ASN A 95 -6.61 -8.06 26.93
C ASN A 95 -5.60 -7.63 28.02
N PRO A 96 -6.02 -6.91 29.08
CA PRO A 96 -5.14 -6.48 30.16
C PRO A 96 -4.55 -7.63 30.99
N GLU A 97 -5.20 -8.79 31.04
CA GLU A 97 -4.76 -9.94 31.85
C GLU A 97 -3.44 -10.57 31.33
N MET A 98 -3.07 -10.29 30.08
CA MET A 98 -1.85 -10.80 29.46
C MET A 98 -0.56 -10.17 30.01
N GLY A 99 -0.66 -9.09 30.79
CA GLY A 99 0.50 -8.45 31.45
C GLY A 99 1.50 -7.78 30.50
N VAL A 100 1.11 -7.50 29.26
CA VAL A 100 1.94 -6.81 28.25
C VAL A 100 1.46 -5.39 28.02
N ARG A 101 2.37 -4.48 27.66
CA ARG A 101 2.01 -3.11 27.28
C ARG A 101 1.20 -3.09 25.98
N LEU A 102 0.25 -2.15 25.86
CA LEU A 102 -0.56 -1.97 24.65
C LEU A 102 0.32 -1.78 23.40
N VAL A 103 1.38 -0.98 23.51
CA VAL A 103 2.33 -0.71 22.42
C VAL A 103 2.87 -2.00 21.78
N SER A 104 3.27 -2.97 22.62
CA SER A 104 3.82 -4.25 22.18
C SER A 104 2.80 -5.09 21.41
N PHE A 105 1.52 -4.98 21.77
CA PHE A 105 0.44 -5.65 21.06
C PHE A 105 0.06 -4.90 19.77
N ALA A 106 -0.11 -3.58 19.85
CA ALA A 106 -0.63 -2.74 18.78
C ALA A 106 0.30 -2.63 17.57
N VAL A 107 1.63 -2.75 17.75
CA VAL A 107 2.59 -2.62 16.65
C VAL A 107 2.30 -3.55 15.46
N HIS A 108 1.83 -4.77 15.72
CA HIS A 108 1.51 -5.74 14.68
C HIS A 108 0.28 -5.33 13.87
N TRP A 109 -0.75 -4.81 14.55
CA TRP A 109 -1.97 -4.30 13.92
C TRP A 109 -1.70 -3.05 13.09
N ILE A 110 -0.94 -2.11 13.65
CA ILE A 110 -0.55 -0.87 12.97
C ILE A 110 0.22 -1.19 11.68
N LYS A 111 1.25 -2.05 11.77
CA LYS A 111 2.03 -2.46 10.59
C LYS A 111 1.20 -3.23 9.57
N ALA A 112 0.28 -4.09 10.01
CA ALA A 112 -0.58 -4.86 9.12
C ALA A 112 -1.50 -3.96 8.28
N GLU A 113 -2.15 -2.98 8.89
CA GLU A 113 -3.01 -2.03 8.16
C GLU A 113 -2.20 -1.15 7.21
N ILE A 114 -1.06 -0.61 7.66
CA ILE A 114 -0.16 0.15 6.80
C ILE A 114 0.32 -0.70 5.60
N HIS A 115 0.74 -1.94 5.83
CA HIS A 115 1.15 -2.83 4.75
C HIS A 115 0.02 -3.12 3.76
N GLU A 116 -1.20 -3.36 4.25
CA GLU A 116 -2.35 -3.61 3.38
C GLU A 116 -2.70 -2.38 2.54
N PHE A 117 -2.64 -1.17 3.13
CA PHE A 117 -2.81 0.07 2.40
C PHE A 117 -1.75 0.26 1.32
N ILE A 118 -0.47 0.05 1.65
CA ILE A 118 0.62 0.17 0.67
C ILE A 118 0.39 -0.80 -0.49
N LEU A 119 0.10 -2.07 -0.22
CA LEU A 119 -0.12 -3.07 -1.26
C LEU A 119 -1.31 -2.73 -2.19
N ARG A 120 -2.33 -2.05 -1.68
CA ARG A 120 -3.52 -1.65 -2.44
C ARG A 120 -3.32 -0.38 -3.27
N ASN A 121 -2.50 0.55 -2.78
CA ASN A 121 -2.42 1.91 -3.32
C ASN A 121 -1.05 2.27 -3.91
N TRP A 122 -0.05 1.40 -3.81
CA TRP A 122 1.28 1.69 -4.36
C TRP A 122 1.27 1.94 -5.87
N ARG A 123 0.37 1.27 -6.60
CA ARG A 123 0.19 1.38 -8.05
C ARG A 123 -1.25 1.14 -8.45
N ILE A 124 -1.60 1.57 -9.66
CA ILE A 124 -2.91 1.31 -10.26
C ILE A 124 -3.07 -0.20 -10.50
N VAL A 125 -2.04 -0.84 -11.06
CA VAL A 125 -2.01 -2.30 -11.26
C VAL A 125 -1.41 -2.98 -10.02
N LYS A 126 -2.18 -3.89 -9.42
CA LYS A 126 -1.77 -4.61 -8.21
C LYS A 126 -0.58 -5.53 -8.49
N VAL A 127 0.53 -5.30 -7.79
CA VAL A 127 1.81 -6.01 -8.03
C VAL A 127 1.97 -7.27 -7.17
N ALA A 128 1.41 -7.31 -5.96
CA ALA A 128 1.65 -8.37 -4.99
C ALA A 128 0.35 -8.99 -4.44
N THR A 129 -0.16 -9.99 -5.16
CA THR A 129 -1.40 -10.70 -4.83
C THR A 129 -1.17 -11.98 -4.04
N THR A 130 -0.01 -12.64 -4.20
CA THR A 130 0.35 -13.87 -3.49
C THR A 130 1.15 -13.62 -2.21
N LYS A 131 1.21 -14.60 -1.30
CA LYS A 131 2.00 -14.51 -0.06
C LYS A 131 3.49 -14.31 -0.34
N ALA A 132 4.04 -15.03 -1.33
CA ALA A 132 5.43 -14.90 -1.76
C ALA A 132 5.71 -13.51 -2.34
N GLN A 133 4.83 -13.02 -3.22
CA GLN A 133 4.93 -11.67 -3.78
C GLN A 133 4.86 -10.58 -2.71
N ARG A 134 3.94 -10.69 -1.73
CA ARG A 134 3.87 -9.75 -0.60
C ARG A 134 5.17 -9.73 0.21
N LYS A 135 5.77 -10.90 0.47
CA LYS A 135 7.06 -11.00 1.18
C LYS A 135 8.17 -10.32 0.38
N LEU A 136 8.25 -10.56 -0.93
CA LEU A 136 9.23 -9.94 -1.81
C LEU A 136 9.02 -8.42 -1.90
N PHE A 137 7.78 -7.94 -2.00
CA PHE A 137 7.47 -6.51 -2.09
C PHE A 137 8.09 -5.67 -0.96
N PHE A 138 8.00 -6.14 0.29
CA PHE A 138 8.55 -5.41 1.44
C PHE A 138 10.05 -5.66 1.68
N ASN A 139 10.59 -6.80 1.26
CA ASN A 139 11.96 -7.20 1.64
C ASN A 139 12.97 -7.21 0.49
N LEU A 140 12.54 -7.24 -0.77
CA LEU A 140 13.44 -7.36 -1.92
C LEU A 140 14.37 -6.15 -2.00
N ARG A 141 13.83 -4.93 -1.82
CA ARG A 141 14.61 -3.69 -1.93
C ARG A 141 15.71 -3.58 -0.88
N SER A 142 15.48 -4.06 0.35
CA SER A 142 16.51 -4.06 1.41
C SER A 142 17.59 -5.12 1.19
N GLN A 143 17.31 -6.15 0.39
CA GLN A 143 18.30 -7.17 0.01
C GLN A 143 19.13 -6.79 -1.22
N LYS A 144 18.70 -5.79 -2.02
CA LYS A 144 19.50 -5.26 -3.14
C LYS A 144 20.65 -4.40 -2.62
N LYS A 145 21.88 -4.81 -2.91
CA LYS A 145 23.09 -4.02 -2.59
C LYS A 145 23.33 -2.86 -3.57
N ARG A 146 22.77 -2.94 -4.78
CA ARG A 146 22.91 -1.97 -5.86
C ARG A 146 21.56 -1.69 -6.50
N LEU A 147 21.45 -0.55 -7.19
CA LEU A 147 20.25 -0.18 -7.93
C LEU A 147 20.08 -0.95 -9.27
N ALA A 148 21.12 -1.66 -9.73
CA ALA A 148 21.04 -2.47 -10.94
C ALA A 148 20.19 -3.75 -10.76
N TRP A 149 19.88 -4.40 -11.87
CA TRP A 149 19.22 -5.72 -11.88
C TRP A 149 20.04 -6.78 -11.14
N LEU A 150 19.34 -7.71 -10.49
CA LEU A 150 19.95 -8.82 -9.77
C LEU A 150 20.59 -9.78 -10.77
N ASN A 151 21.80 -10.23 -10.44
CA ASN A 151 22.38 -11.38 -11.14
C ASN A 151 21.76 -12.70 -10.65
N ASN A 152 22.04 -13.80 -11.34
CA ASN A 152 21.47 -15.11 -10.98
C ASN A 152 21.81 -15.55 -9.54
N ASP A 153 23.05 -15.32 -9.08
CA ASP A 153 23.47 -15.70 -7.73
C ASP A 153 22.78 -14.87 -6.64
N GLU A 154 22.51 -13.59 -6.91
CA GLU A 154 21.72 -12.72 -6.05
C GLU A 154 20.26 -13.17 -5.99
N VAL A 155 19.67 -13.51 -7.15
CA VAL A 155 18.30 -14.06 -7.22
C VAL A 155 18.17 -15.33 -6.37
N HIS A 156 19.11 -16.28 -6.50
CA HIS A 156 19.06 -17.53 -5.75
C HIS A 156 19.23 -17.32 -4.24
N ARG A 157 20.12 -16.42 -3.81
CA ARG A 157 20.28 -16.09 -2.37
C ARG A 157 19.04 -15.44 -1.77
N VAL A 158 18.43 -14.50 -2.51
CA VAL A 158 17.18 -13.84 -2.08
C VAL A 158 16.05 -14.86 -1.98
N ALA A 159 15.94 -15.74 -2.98
CA ALA A 159 14.96 -16.82 -3.03
C ALA A 159 15.08 -17.75 -1.81
N GLU A 160 16.29 -18.18 -1.49
CA GLU A 160 16.57 -19.04 -0.32
C GLU A 160 16.28 -18.31 1.01
N SER A 161 16.77 -17.07 1.16
CA SER A 161 16.53 -16.26 2.37
C SER A 161 15.05 -16.01 2.64
N LEU A 162 14.27 -15.77 1.59
CA LEU A 162 12.85 -15.48 1.68
C LEU A 162 11.97 -16.74 1.53
N GLY A 163 12.53 -17.91 1.21
CA GLY A 163 11.79 -19.15 1.02
C GLY A 163 10.76 -19.04 -0.11
N VAL A 164 11.16 -18.49 -1.26
CA VAL A 164 10.33 -18.29 -2.45
C VAL A 164 11.05 -18.81 -3.69
N GLU A 165 10.35 -18.98 -4.81
CA GLU A 165 10.96 -19.48 -6.05
C GLU A 165 11.84 -18.40 -6.73
N PRO A 166 13.01 -18.77 -7.32
CA PRO A 166 13.84 -17.83 -8.08
C PRO A 166 13.10 -17.10 -9.22
N ARG A 167 12.09 -17.76 -9.80
CA ARG A 167 11.21 -17.14 -10.81
C ARG A 167 10.41 -15.98 -10.22
N GLU A 168 9.85 -16.14 -9.02
CA GLU A 168 9.06 -15.09 -8.37
C GLU A 168 9.91 -13.87 -8.02
N VAL A 169 11.19 -14.08 -7.66
CA VAL A 169 12.13 -12.98 -7.40
C VAL A 169 12.37 -12.15 -8.66
N ARG A 170 12.66 -12.79 -9.81
CA ARG A 170 12.86 -12.09 -11.09
C ARG A 170 11.60 -11.35 -11.55
N GLU A 171 10.45 -12.00 -11.42
CA GLU A 171 9.16 -11.39 -11.77
C GLU A 171 8.86 -10.17 -10.88
N MET A 172 9.08 -10.29 -9.57
CA MET A 172 8.91 -9.16 -8.67
C MET A 172 9.90 -8.04 -8.95
N GLU A 173 11.17 -8.34 -9.24
CA GLU A 173 12.15 -7.31 -9.62
C GLU A 173 11.71 -6.53 -10.86
N SER A 174 11.20 -7.23 -11.88
CA SER A 174 10.66 -6.58 -13.08
C SER A 174 9.47 -5.68 -12.77
N ARG A 175 8.53 -6.15 -11.95
CA ARG A 175 7.35 -5.37 -11.53
C ARG A 175 7.70 -4.15 -10.68
N LEU A 176 8.73 -4.26 -9.83
CA LEU A 176 9.16 -3.15 -9.00
C LEU A 176 9.88 -2.05 -9.79
N THR A 177 10.55 -2.42 -10.88
CA THR A 177 11.34 -1.49 -11.72
C THR A 177 10.48 -0.73 -12.74
N GLY A 178 9.41 -1.33 -13.28
CA GLY A 178 8.52 -0.65 -14.24
C GLY A 178 7.87 0.60 -13.65
N HIS A 179 7.27 1.49 -14.43
CA HIS A 179 6.46 2.62 -13.93
C HIS A 179 5.11 2.62 -14.64
N ASP A 180 4.06 3.05 -13.95
CA ASP A 180 2.74 3.21 -14.59
C ASP A 180 2.82 4.45 -15.49
N MET A 181 2.46 4.32 -16.77
CA MET A 181 2.51 5.43 -17.73
C MET A 181 1.11 6.00 -17.94
N ALA A 182 1.02 7.33 -18.02
CA ALA A 182 -0.21 7.99 -18.44
C ALA A 182 -0.49 7.67 -19.92
N PHE A 183 -1.77 7.55 -20.28
CA PHE A 183 -2.16 7.29 -21.66
C PHE A 183 -1.95 8.54 -22.53
N ASP A 184 -2.42 9.69 -22.07
CA ASP A 184 -2.30 10.99 -22.74
C ASP A 184 -0.98 11.70 -22.41
N PRO A 185 -0.49 12.59 -23.29
CA PRO A 185 0.65 13.44 -22.98
C PRO A 185 0.30 14.43 -21.85
N ALA A 186 1.31 14.81 -21.05
CA ALA A 186 1.13 15.88 -20.08
C ALA A 186 0.86 17.21 -20.79
N ALA A 187 0.05 18.09 -20.20
CA ALA A 187 -0.32 19.37 -20.81
C ALA A 187 0.88 20.30 -21.10
N GLU A 188 1.98 20.13 -20.37
CA GLU A 188 3.24 20.90 -20.52
C GLU A 188 4.35 20.07 -21.19
N ALA A 189 4.01 18.95 -21.82
CA ALA A 189 4.98 18.10 -22.50
C ALA A 189 5.56 18.82 -23.75
N ASP A 190 6.89 18.87 -23.85
CA ASP A 190 7.60 19.24 -25.08
C ASP A 190 7.39 18.15 -26.16
N ASP A 191 7.57 18.50 -27.43
CA ASP A 191 7.28 17.64 -28.59
C ASP A 191 7.98 16.26 -28.48
N ASP A 192 9.23 16.23 -28.01
CA ASP A 192 10.01 15.01 -27.81
C ASP A 192 9.44 14.08 -26.71
N SER A 193 8.78 14.67 -25.71
CA SER A 193 8.15 13.93 -24.61
C SER A 193 6.70 13.55 -24.92
N ALA A 194 6.00 14.37 -25.70
CA ALA A 194 4.64 14.10 -26.15
C ALA A 194 4.59 12.87 -27.05
N PHE A 195 5.57 12.68 -27.95
CA PHE A 195 5.63 11.50 -28.82
C PHE A 195 5.74 10.17 -28.06
N GLN A 196 6.27 10.16 -26.83
CA GLN A 196 6.41 8.97 -26.00
C GLN A 196 5.10 8.53 -25.32
N SER A 197 4.03 9.33 -25.42
CA SER A 197 2.72 8.99 -24.89
C SER A 197 2.08 7.83 -25.68
N PRO A 198 1.52 6.82 -25.01
CA PRO A 198 0.77 5.73 -25.63
C PRO A 198 -0.29 6.16 -26.64
N ALA A 199 -0.96 7.30 -26.40
CA ALA A 199 -1.97 7.84 -27.31
C ALA A 199 -1.44 8.10 -28.75
N ASN A 200 -0.13 8.36 -28.91
CA ASN A 200 0.46 8.73 -30.19
C ASN A 200 1.01 7.54 -31.00
N TYR A 201 1.24 6.38 -30.37
CA TYR A 201 1.82 5.21 -31.05
C TYR A 201 0.98 3.92 -30.92
N LEU A 202 -0.05 3.88 -30.06
CA LEU A 202 -0.94 2.73 -29.99
C LEU A 202 -1.96 2.79 -31.12
N GLU A 203 -1.90 1.82 -32.02
CA GLU A 203 -2.81 1.68 -33.15
C GLU A 203 -3.99 0.75 -32.81
N ASP A 204 -5.19 1.10 -33.28
CA ASP A 204 -6.38 0.24 -33.20
C ASP A 204 -6.67 -0.39 -34.56
N HIS A 205 -6.34 -1.68 -34.70
CA HIS A 205 -6.55 -2.43 -35.95
C HIS A 205 -7.93 -3.06 -36.09
N ARG A 206 -8.85 -2.89 -35.12
CA ARG A 206 -10.19 -3.52 -35.19
C ARG A 206 -11.02 -3.03 -36.39
N TYR A 207 -10.74 -1.83 -36.85
CA TYR A 207 -11.41 -1.19 -37.98
C TYR A 207 -10.50 -0.98 -39.18
N ASP A 208 -9.40 -1.72 -39.27
CA ASP A 208 -8.51 -1.69 -40.42
C ASP A 208 -9.25 -2.20 -41.68
N PRO A 209 -9.51 -1.34 -42.69
CA PRO A 209 -10.26 -1.75 -43.87
C PRO A 209 -9.62 -2.91 -44.63
N ALA A 210 -8.28 -3.02 -44.60
CA ALA A 210 -7.57 -4.11 -45.28
C ALA A 210 -7.85 -5.45 -44.60
N ARG A 211 -7.82 -5.50 -43.26
CA ARG A 211 -8.13 -6.72 -42.49
C ARG A 211 -9.59 -7.12 -42.61
N GLN A 212 -10.51 -6.15 -42.59
CA GLN A 212 -11.93 -6.44 -42.74
C GLN A 212 -12.25 -7.06 -44.10
N LEU A 213 -11.60 -6.57 -45.17
CA LEU A 213 -11.75 -7.15 -46.49
C LEU A 213 -11.14 -8.56 -46.54
N GLU A 214 -9.93 -8.74 -45.99
CA GLU A 214 -9.27 -10.06 -45.93
C GLU A 214 -10.13 -11.10 -45.19
N ASP A 215 -10.69 -10.75 -44.03
CA ASP A 215 -11.56 -11.64 -43.24
C ASP A 215 -12.85 -11.99 -44.00
N SER A 216 -13.44 -11.01 -44.71
CA SER A 216 -14.62 -11.23 -45.56
C SER A 216 -14.30 -12.18 -46.72
N ASP A 217 -13.22 -11.91 -47.45
CA ASP A 217 -12.78 -12.72 -48.59
C ASP A 217 -12.43 -14.15 -48.15
N TRP A 218 -11.80 -14.30 -46.98
CA TRP A 218 -11.50 -15.61 -46.40
C TRP A 218 -12.76 -16.40 -46.06
N THR A 219 -13.76 -15.73 -45.47
CA THR A 219 -15.05 -16.35 -45.13
C THR A 219 -15.80 -16.78 -46.39
N ASP A 220 -15.85 -15.95 -47.42
CA ASP A 220 -16.51 -16.26 -48.69
C ASP A 220 -15.80 -17.40 -49.43
N ASN A 221 -14.46 -17.38 -49.47
CA ASN A 221 -13.69 -18.44 -50.11
C ASN A 221 -13.81 -19.78 -49.38
N SER A 222 -13.74 -19.77 -48.04
CA SER A 222 -13.88 -21.00 -47.24
C SER A 222 -15.27 -21.62 -47.37
N THR A 223 -16.33 -20.82 -47.38
CA THR A 223 -17.71 -21.29 -47.60
C THR A 223 -17.92 -21.82 -49.02
N ALA A 224 -17.40 -21.13 -50.04
CA ALA A 224 -17.46 -21.61 -51.43
C ALA A 224 -16.75 -22.96 -51.61
N ASN A 225 -15.56 -23.12 -51.05
CA ASN A 225 -14.80 -24.38 -51.12
C ASN A 225 -15.51 -25.53 -50.40
N LEU A 226 -16.16 -25.26 -49.25
CA LEU A 226 -16.99 -26.25 -48.56
C LEU A 226 -18.21 -26.66 -49.39
N HIS A 227 -18.89 -25.71 -50.02
CA HIS A 227 -20.02 -25.98 -50.91
C HIS A 227 -19.63 -26.81 -52.13
N GLN A 228 -18.43 -26.58 -52.68
CA GLN A 228 -17.93 -27.35 -53.82
C GLN A 228 -17.49 -28.78 -53.46
N ALA A 229 -17.18 -29.04 -52.18
CA ALA A 229 -16.72 -30.33 -51.70
C ALA A 229 -17.86 -31.30 -51.29
N LEU A 230 -19.11 -30.82 -51.22
CA LEU A 230 -20.34 -31.61 -50.98
C LEU A 230 -20.96 -32.11 -52.29
#